data_AF-A0A9D8PEX1-F1
#
_entry.id   AF-A0A9D8PEX1-F1
#
_cell.length_a   1.000
_cell.length_b   1.000
_cell.length_c   1.000
_cell.angle_alpha   90.00
_cell.angle_beta   90.00
_cell.angle_gamma   90.00
#
_symmetry.space_group_name_H-M   'P 1'
#
loop_
_entity.id
_entity.type
_entity.pdbx_description
1 polymer ?
#
loop_
_entity_poly.entity_id
_entity_poly.type
_entity_poly.pdbx_seq_one_letter_code
_entity_poly.pdbx_strand_id
1 'polypeptide(L)'
;MFKTRTVDPYQAKITSAILQKWNGEIRVWDAPKSAIEGAVVVDKITAPATATVVEEQLDMFGSIPQRAKIKYGNVEGWVIYDMIERPKTAAPKKAAAKKKK
;
A
#
# COMPACT_ATOMS: atom_id res chain seq x y z
N MET A 1 -1.89 -17.21 8.82
CA MET A 1 -0.69 -16.49 8.34
C MET A 1 -1.11 -15.53 7.25
N PHE A 2 -0.72 -14.27 7.36
CA PHE A 2 -0.88 -13.31 6.26
C PHE A 2 0.08 -13.66 5.13
N LYS A 3 -0.35 -13.50 3.89
CA LYS A 3 0.49 -13.78 2.71
C LYS A 3 1.04 -12.47 2.16
N THR A 4 2.35 -12.39 2.04
CA THR A 4 2.99 -11.31 1.29
C THR A 4 3.25 -11.76 -0.13
N ARG A 5 2.97 -10.89 -1.11
CA ARG A 5 3.36 -11.10 -2.51
C ARG A 5 4.21 -9.93 -3.00
N THR A 6 5.22 -10.26 -3.78
CA THR A 6 5.90 -9.27 -4.63
C THR A 6 4.97 -8.94 -5.79
N VAL A 7 4.86 -7.66 -6.11
CA VAL A 7 4.05 -7.16 -7.23
C VAL A 7 4.95 -6.45 -8.22
N ASP A 8 4.51 -6.34 -9.47
CA ASP A 8 5.16 -5.45 -10.42
C ASP A 8 5.15 -4.02 -9.85
N PRO A 9 6.31 -3.38 -9.67
CA PRO A 9 6.37 -2.10 -8.99
C PRO A 9 5.48 -1.07 -9.70
N TYR A 10 4.61 -0.43 -8.92
CA TYR A 10 3.73 0.61 -9.44
C TYR A 10 3.81 1.85 -8.58
N GLN A 11 3.72 3.02 -9.21
CA GLN A 11 3.62 4.27 -8.47
C GLN A 11 2.27 4.34 -7.77
N ALA A 12 2.25 4.80 -6.53
CA ALA A 12 1.07 5.13 -5.76
C ALA A 12 1.20 6.57 -5.26
N LYS A 13 0.07 7.24 -5.05
CA LYS A 13 0.03 8.62 -4.60
C LYS A 13 -0.57 8.71 -3.21
N ILE A 14 0.02 9.55 -2.39
CA ILE A 14 -0.51 9.96 -1.11
C ILE A 14 -1.00 11.38 -1.32
N THR A 15 -2.31 11.58 -1.36
CA THR A 15 -2.92 12.88 -1.62
C THR A 15 -3.28 13.57 -0.31
N SER A 16 -3.51 14.88 -0.36
CA SER A 16 -3.98 15.64 0.81
C SER A 16 -5.29 15.08 1.37
N ALA A 17 -6.18 14.57 0.51
CA ALA A 17 -7.44 13.95 0.92
C ALA A 17 -7.20 12.67 1.75
N ILE A 18 -6.23 11.84 1.34
CA ILE A 18 -5.84 10.65 2.11
C ILE A 18 -5.24 11.08 3.44
N LEU A 19 -4.32 12.05 3.45
CA LEU A 19 -3.74 12.55 4.70
C LEU A 19 -4.83 13.05 5.64
N GLN A 20 -5.78 13.86 5.17
CA GLN A 20 -6.91 14.33 5.97
C GLN A 20 -7.76 13.19 6.53
N LYS A 21 -8.03 12.14 5.74
CA LYS A 21 -8.74 10.93 6.20
C LYS A 21 -8.01 10.23 7.35
N TRP A 22 -6.69 10.31 7.39
CA TRP A 22 -5.82 9.65 8.36
C TRP A 22 -5.16 10.63 9.36
N ASN A 23 -5.90 11.68 9.79
CA ASN A 23 -5.45 12.67 10.79
C ASN A 23 -4.21 13.49 10.41
N GLY A 24 -3.94 13.64 9.11
CA GLY A 24 -2.83 14.43 8.57
C GLY A 24 -1.47 13.72 8.56
N GLU A 25 -1.38 12.47 9.03
CA GLU A 25 -0.12 11.72 9.12
C GLU A 25 -0.32 10.26 8.71
N ILE A 26 0.49 9.79 7.76
CA ILE A 26 0.64 8.36 7.47
C ILE A 26 1.94 7.87 8.08
N ARG A 27 1.83 6.85 8.91
CA ARG A 27 2.99 6.20 9.54
C ARG A 27 3.53 5.11 8.63
N VAL A 28 4.84 5.10 8.49
CA VAL A 28 5.58 4.10 7.73
C VAL A 28 6.26 3.18 8.72
N TRP A 29 6.01 1.88 8.62
CA TRP A 29 6.52 0.86 9.52
C TRP A 29 7.69 0.08 8.91
N ASP A 30 8.58 -0.44 9.73
CA ASP A 30 9.68 -1.32 9.29
C ASP A 30 9.19 -2.68 8.77
N ALA A 31 8.05 -3.16 9.29
CA ALA A 31 7.51 -4.49 9.03
C ALA A 31 6.01 -4.46 8.67
N PRO A 32 5.47 -5.52 8.03
CA PRO A 32 4.05 -5.61 7.67
C PRO A 32 3.19 -5.97 8.89
N LYS A 33 3.30 -5.18 9.95
CA LYS A 33 2.65 -5.33 11.26
C LYS A 33 2.44 -3.95 11.89
N SER A 34 1.52 -3.86 12.84
CA SER A 34 1.22 -2.62 13.56
C SER A 34 2.16 -2.38 14.74
N ALA A 35 2.13 -1.18 15.32
CA ALA A 35 2.89 -0.86 16.54
C ALA A 35 2.52 -1.77 17.73
N ILE A 36 1.26 -2.23 17.80
CA ILE A 36 0.79 -3.17 18.82
C ILE A 36 1.46 -4.55 18.66
N GLU A 37 1.83 -4.90 17.42
CA GLU A 37 2.55 -6.12 17.07
C GLU A 37 4.08 -5.93 17.11
N GLY A 38 4.57 -4.79 17.64
CA GLY A 38 5.98 -4.48 17.82
C GLY A 38 6.68 -3.90 16.59
N ALA A 39 5.94 -3.44 15.57
CA ALA A 39 6.54 -2.72 14.44
C ALA A 39 6.98 -1.30 14.85
N VAL A 40 8.12 -0.86 14.34
CA VAL A 40 8.68 0.47 14.61
C VAL A 40 8.28 1.40 13.48
N VAL A 41 7.85 2.62 13.84
CA VAL A 41 7.62 3.67 12.85
C VAL A 41 8.98 4.19 12.40
N VAL A 42 9.33 3.94 11.14
CA VAL A 42 10.60 4.38 10.54
C VAL A 42 10.52 5.80 10.00
N ASP A 43 9.32 6.24 9.59
CA ASP A 43 9.08 7.60 9.11
C ASP A 43 7.59 7.96 9.12
N LYS A 44 7.29 9.24 8.89
CA LYS A 44 5.95 9.82 8.89
C LYS A 44 5.75 10.73 7.69
N ILE A 45 4.75 10.40 6.87
CA ILE A 45 4.38 11.19 5.70
C ILE A 45 3.27 12.16 6.13
N THR A 46 3.60 13.45 6.16
CA THR A 46 2.69 14.54 6.57
C THR A 46 2.31 15.48 5.42
N ALA A 47 2.92 15.29 4.25
CA ALA A 47 2.66 16.06 3.04
C ALA A 47 2.38 15.12 1.85
N PRO A 48 1.61 15.56 0.85
CA PRO A 48 1.34 14.75 -0.33
C PRO A 48 2.63 14.28 -1.00
N ALA A 49 2.70 12.98 -1.30
CA ALA A 49 3.90 12.34 -1.81
C ALA A 49 3.58 11.30 -2.87
N THR A 50 4.56 10.99 -3.71
CA THR A 50 4.49 9.83 -4.61
C THR A 50 5.43 8.76 -4.09
N ALA A 51 4.96 7.53 -4.05
CA ALA A 51 5.71 6.37 -3.58
C ALA A 51 5.62 5.24 -4.60
N THR A 52 6.58 4.33 -4.60
CA THR A 52 6.54 3.11 -5.42
C THR A 52 6.21 1.92 -4.54
N VAL A 53 5.11 1.23 -4.83
CA VAL A 53 4.75 -0.03 -4.15
C VAL A 53 5.55 -1.17 -4.76
N VAL A 54 6.18 -1.99 -3.94
CA VAL A 54 7.00 -3.15 -4.37
C VAL A 54 6.47 -4.48 -3.85
N GLU A 55 5.79 -4.47 -2.71
CA GLU A 55 5.19 -5.66 -2.11
C GLU A 55 3.81 -5.33 -1.51
N GLU A 56 2.94 -6.32 -1.47
CA GLU A 56 1.62 -6.22 -0.85
C GLU A 56 1.43 -7.36 0.14
N GLN A 57 0.99 -7.02 1.36
CA GLN A 57 0.49 -7.98 2.33
C GLN A 57 -1.01 -8.14 2.11
N LEU A 58 -1.43 -9.34 1.76
CA LEU A 58 -2.83 -9.72 1.61
C LEU A 58 -3.43 -10.14 2.94
N ASP A 59 -4.76 -10.09 3.01
CA ASP A 59 -5.55 -10.65 4.10
C ASP A 59 -5.35 -12.17 4.27
N MET A 60 -5.96 -12.75 5.30
CA MET A 60 -5.83 -14.18 5.61
C MET A 60 -6.29 -15.08 4.46
N PHE A 61 -7.21 -14.61 3.61
CA PHE A 61 -7.73 -15.35 2.46
C PHE A 61 -6.99 -15.03 1.15
N GLY A 62 -6.02 -14.12 1.16
CA GLY A 62 -5.25 -13.74 -0.03
C GLY A 62 -6.04 -12.98 -1.09
N SER A 63 -7.19 -12.41 -0.73
CA SER A 63 -8.13 -11.77 -1.65
C SER A 63 -7.91 -10.26 -1.75
N ILE A 64 -7.56 -9.60 -0.64
CA ILE A 64 -7.53 -8.14 -0.55
C ILE A 64 -6.20 -7.68 0.07
N PRO A 65 -5.48 -6.72 -0.54
CA PRO A 65 -4.30 -6.13 0.06
C PRO A 65 -4.68 -5.27 1.28
N GLN A 66 -4.01 -5.54 2.40
CA GLN A 66 -4.18 -4.85 3.68
C GLN A 66 -3.07 -3.84 3.92
N ARG A 67 -1.83 -4.18 3.54
CA ARG A 67 -0.66 -3.31 3.64
C ARG A 67 0.15 -3.34 2.36
N ALA A 68 0.84 -2.24 2.08
CA ALA A 68 1.75 -2.12 0.95
C ALA A 68 3.12 -1.72 1.46
N LYS A 69 4.16 -2.34 0.91
CA LYS A 69 5.54 -1.90 1.08
C LYS A 69 5.83 -0.84 0.03
N ILE A 70 6.12 0.37 0.47
CA ILE A 70 6.40 1.52 -0.36
C ILE A 70 7.87 1.92 -0.25
N LYS A 71 8.40 2.44 -1.36
CA LYS A 71 9.65 3.20 -1.41
C LYS A 71 9.34 4.63 -1.81
N TYR A 72 9.76 5.62 -1.03
CA TYR A 72 9.65 7.03 -1.39
C TYR A 72 10.89 7.78 -0.90
N GLY A 73 11.48 8.59 -1.77
CA GLY A 73 12.80 9.18 -1.49
C GLY A 73 13.82 8.08 -1.14
N ASN A 74 14.46 8.22 0.02
CA ASN A 74 15.43 7.25 0.56
C ASN A 74 14.83 6.31 1.62
N VAL A 75 13.51 6.36 1.84
CA VAL A 75 12.82 5.56 2.86
C VAL A 75 12.09 4.39 2.21
N GLU A 76 12.18 3.23 2.83
CA GLU A 76 11.42 2.04 2.50
C GLU A 76 10.69 1.54 3.74
N GLY A 77 9.40 1.21 3.59
CA GLY A 77 8.63 0.63 4.68
C GLY A 77 7.20 0.32 4.31
N TRP A 78 6.43 -0.14 5.29
CA TRP A 78 5.07 -0.60 5.14
C TRP A 78 4.07 0.49 5.53
N VAL A 79 2.98 0.58 4.77
CA VAL A 79 1.84 1.45 5.06
C VAL A 79 0.54 0.64 4.92
N ILE A 80 -0.56 1.14 5.48
CA ILE A 80 -1.88 0.55 5.23
C ILE A 80 -2.23 0.78 3.76
N TYR A 81 -2.75 -0.24 3.07
CA TYR A 81 -3.02 -0.15 1.64
C TYR A 81 -4.05 0.96 1.31
N ASP A 82 -5.00 1.21 2.19
CA ASP A 82 -6.00 2.30 2.06
C ASP A 82 -5.41 3.71 2.33
N MET A 83 -4.14 3.81 2.74
CA MET A 83 -3.40 5.07 2.86
C MET A 83 -2.67 5.46 1.57
N ILE A 84 -2.86 4.72 0.49
CA ILE A 84 -2.25 5.02 -0.80
C ILE A 84 -3.30 4.93 -1.92
N GLU A 85 -3.20 5.83 -2.89
CA GLU A 85 -4.01 5.81 -4.09
C GLU A 85 -3.23 5.14 -5.21
N ARG A 86 -3.72 3.99 -5.68
CA ARG A 86 -3.18 3.37 -6.89
C ARG A 86 -3.66 4.20 -8.10
N PRO A 87 -2.76 4.69 -8.96
CA PRO A 87 -3.15 5.36 -10.18
C PRO A 87 -3.99 4.40 -11.01
N LYS A 88 -5.14 4.90 -11.46
CA LYS A 88 -6.17 4.20 -12.23
C LYS A 88 -5.63 3.48 -13.48
N THR A 89 -4.41 3.80 -13.90
CA THR A 89 -3.70 3.24 -15.06
C THR A 89 -3.12 1.84 -14.86
N ALA A 90 -3.08 1.31 -13.63
CA ALA A 90 -2.61 -0.05 -13.37
C ALA A 90 -3.77 -0.95 -12.89
N ALA A 91 -4.84 -1.04 -13.67
CA ALA A 91 -5.77 -2.16 -13.51
C ALA A 91 -5.00 -3.46 -13.79
N PRO A 92 -5.09 -4.50 -12.95
CA PRO A 92 -4.72 -5.83 -13.41
C PRO A 92 -5.57 -6.12 -14.66
N LYS A 93 -4.94 -6.57 -15.75
CA LYS A 93 -5.64 -7.20 -16.87
C LYS A 93 -6.38 -8.42 -16.31
N LYS A 94 -7.57 -8.23 -15.73
CA LYS A 94 -8.52 -9.33 -15.55
C LYS A 94 -8.95 -9.72 -16.96
N ALA A 95 -8.53 -10.93 -17.30
CA ALA A 95 -8.81 -11.62 -18.53
C ALA A 95 -10.25 -11.40 -19.00
N ALA A 96 -10.39 -11.24 -20.32
CA ALA A 96 -11.66 -11.30 -21.02
C ALA A 96 -12.43 -12.57 -20.62
N ALA A 97 -13.45 -12.42 -19.78
CA ALA A 97 -14.49 -13.42 -19.66
C ALA A 97 -15.52 -13.13 -20.75
N LYS A 98 -15.26 -13.68 -21.95
CA LYS A 98 -16.32 -14.00 -22.91
C LYS A 98 -17.40 -14.79 -22.16
N LYS A 99 -18.63 -14.28 -22.12
CA LYS A 99 -19.82 -15.15 -22.13
C LYS A 99 -20.78 -14.64 -23.19
N LYS A 100 -20.65 -15.28 -24.36
CA LYS A 100 -21.79 -15.59 -25.23
C LYS A 100 -22.88 -16.23 -24.37
N LYS A 101 -24.11 -15.73 -24.43
CA LYS A 101 -25.24 -16.47 -25.01
C LYS A 101 -26.39 -15.50 -25.26
#